data_AF-A0A7G2IWD4-F1
#
_entry.id   AF-A0A7G2IWD4-F1
#
_cell.length_a   1.000
_cell.length_b   1.000
_cell.length_c   1.000
_cell.angle_alpha   90.00
_cell.angle_beta   90.00
_cell.angle_gamma   90.00
#
_symmetry.space_group_name_H-M   'P 1'
#
loop_
_entity.id
_entity.type
_entity.pdbx_description
1 polymer ?
#
loop_
_entity_poly.entity_id
_entity_poly.type
_entity_poly.pdbx_seq_one_letter_code
_entity_poly.pdbx_strand_id
1 'polypeptide(L)' 'MSVFHEIAFNAGLLEKSVIMDTADYLRIAQPELIPFRREQ' A
#
# COMPACT_ATOMS: atom_id res chain seq x y z
N MET A 1 -0.36 -9.52 14.12
CA MET A 1 0.10 -8.63 13.02
C MET A 1 -0.97 -7.59 12.78
N SER A 2 -0.67 -6.29 12.93
CA SER A 2 -1.59 -5.24 12.48
C SER A 2 -1.48 -5.12 10.96
N VAL A 3 -2.56 -5.48 10.26
CA VAL A 3 -2.72 -5.14 8.85
C VAL A 3 -3.10 -3.66 8.81
N PHE A 4 -2.43 -2.86 7.99
CA PHE A 4 -2.82 -1.47 7.78
C PHE A 4 -4.07 -1.43 6.89
N HIS A 5 -5.08 -0.65 7.29
CA HIS A 5 -6.33 -0.53 6.53
C HIS A 5 -6.21 0.40 5.32
N GLU A 6 -5.22 1.29 5.33
CA GLU A 6 -4.98 2.24 4.25
C GLU A 6 -3.51 2.21 3.81
N ILE A 7 -3.30 2.50 2.53
CA ILE A 7 -1.99 2.71 1.91
C ILE A 7 -1.95 4.11 1.32
N ALA A 8 -0.88 4.84 1.63
CA ALA A 8 -0.56 6.12 1.01
C ALA A 8 0.60 5.95 0.03
N PHE A 9 0.42 6.39 -1.21
CA PHE A 9 1.48 6.38 -2.22
C PHE A 9 1.47 7.66 -3.06
N ASN A 10 2.59 7.91 -3.71
CA ASN A 10 2.75 9.07 -4.57
C ASN A 10 1.82 8.99 -5.79
N ALA A 11 1.14 10.08 -6.13
CA ALA A 11 0.20 10.15 -7.26
C ALA A 11 0.89 10.40 -8.62
N GLY A 12 2.16 10.01 -8.78
CA GLY A 12 3.01 10.32 -9.93
C GLY A 12 3.67 11.71 -9.89
N LEU A 13 3.45 12.49 -8.83
CA LEU A 13 4.07 13.79 -8.55
C LEU A 13 4.44 13.88 -7.07
N LEU A 14 5.64 14.36 -6.74
CA LEU A 14 6.15 14.42 -5.36
C LEU A 14 5.22 15.11 -4.36
N GLU A 15 4.44 16.08 -4.81
CA GLU A 15 3.58 16.91 -3.96
C GLU A 15 2.14 16.38 -3.81
N LYS A 16 1.82 15.25 -4.44
CA LYS A 16 0.48 14.66 -4.40
C LYS A 16 0.53 13.21 -3.94
N SER A 17 -0.41 12.87 -3.09
CA SER A 17 -0.58 11.52 -2.56
C SER A 17 -1.98 11.01 -2.87
N VAL A 18 -2.09 9.69 -3.03
CA VAL A 18 -3.35 8.95 -3.02
C VAL A 18 -3.40 8.15 -1.72
N ILE A 19 -4.54 8.18 -1.04
CA ILE A 19 -4.87 7.30 0.08
C ILE A 19 -5.91 6.31 -0.45
N MET A 20 -5.68 5.02 -0.22
CA MET A 20 -6.55 3.94 -0.70
C MET A 20 -6.70 2.86 0.37
N ASP A 21 -7.89 2.26 0.42
CA ASP A 21 -8.12 1.04 1.21
C ASP A 21 -7.21 -0.10 0.72
N THR A 22 -6.62 -0.83 1.66
CA THR A 22 -5.67 -1.91 1.35
C THR A 22 -6.32 -3.03 0.53
N ALA A 23 -7.58 -3.39 0.80
CA ALA A 23 -8.27 -4.46 0.07
C ALA A 23 -8.57 -4.05 -1.38
N ASP A 24 -8.97 -2.80 -1.59
CA ASP A 24 -9.16 -2.26 -2.94
C ASP A 24 -7.85 -2.17 -3.73
N TYR A 25 -6.75 -1.77 -3.09
CA TYR A 25 -5.44 -1.76 -3.72
C TYR A 25 -5.02 -3.16 -4.19
N LEU A 26 -5.18 -4.19 -3.33
CA LEU A 26 -4.86 -5.57 -3.68
C LEU A 26 -5.71 -6.09 -4.85
N ARG A 27 -7.00 -5.74 -4.88
CA ARG A 27 -7.93 -6.13 -5.94
C ARG A 27 -7.61 -5.48 -7.29
N ILE A 28 -7.22 -4.20 -7.28
CA ILE A 28 -6.97 -3.41 -8.50
C ILE A 28 -5.56 -3.68 -9.05
N ALA A 29 -4.54 -3.52 -8.20
CA ALA A 29 -3.14 -3.55 -8.63
C ALA A 29 -2.59 -4.96 -8.76
N GLN A 30 -3.19 -5.95 -8.08
CA GLN A 30 -2.75 -7.35 -8.04
C GLN A 30 -1.22 -7.49 -7.86
N PRO A 31 -0.63 -6.87 -6.82
CA PRO A 31 0.82 -6.91 -6.63
C PRO A 31 1.29 -8.29 -6.18
N GLU A 32 2.56 -8.58 -6.41
CA GLU A 32 3.23 -9.72 -5.76
C GLU A 32 3.48 -9.39 -4.28
N LEU A 33 2.97 -10.23 -3.38
CA LEU A 33 3.13 -10.05 -1.92
C LEU A 33 4.33 -10.84 -1.42
N ILE A 34 5.40 -10.13 -1.07
CA ILE A 34 6.63 -10.72 -0.51
C ILE A 34 6.83 -10.31 0.96
N PRO A 35 7.38 -11.17 1.82
CA PRO A 35 7.73 -10.80 3.19
C PRO A 35 9.03 -9.97 3.19
N PHE A 36 8.92 -8.64 3.25
CA PHE A 36 10.07 -7.73 3.19
C PHE A 36 10.33 -6.93 4.48
N ARG A 37 9.42 -7.00 5.47
CA ARG A 37 9.60 -6.27 6.74
C ARG A 37 10.68 -6.94 7.60
N ARG A 38 11.57 -6.15 8.19
CA ARG A 38 12.45 -6.63 9.27
C ARG A 38 11.63 -6.81 10.54
N GLU A 39 11.86 -7.89 11.26
CA GLU A 39 11.36 -8.03 12.63
C GLU A 39 12.05 -6.96 13.50
N GLN A 40 11.27 -6.23 14.28
CA GLN A 40 11.78 -5.25 15.24
C GLN A 40 12.14 -5.94 16.55
#